data_AF-A0A2K3CPC4-F1
#
_entry.id   AF-A0A2K3CPC4-F1
#
_cell.length_a   1.000
_cell.length_b   1.000
_cell.length_c   1.000
_cell.angle_alpha   90.00
_cell.angle_beta   90.00
_cell.angle_gamma   90.00
#
_symmetry.space_group_name_H-M   'P 1'
#
loop_
_entity.id
_entity.type
_entity.pdbx_description
1 polymer ?
#
loop_
_entity_poly.entity_id
_entity_poly.type
_entity_poly.pdbx_seq_one_letter_code
_entity_poly.pdbx_strand_id
1 'polypeptide(L)'
;MYEASLLTATEADAVPAYRRDPLTDIAIHTFSEAQFMALFHSLVRSTFIRFGTFALVQQTCGIPMGISAAPFIANLFLAWYEYRFMTQPTTTARQKEVVRAFSLTKRYLDDLLALNNRFISRLLSVDQRYAGMHGLYPTSLQVEPQSHPHLQTQIPAGTTAMPFLDILLILRTTPSGDARITTRLYDKRVQPVFDGVRLSRFIGADSNVNEASKRNIFTGQFHRLRRVVMEVENFVFESANLIAALTQMGYSRARLIRDCARVLEATPQAYYIQRRQRQHPEYADLVGLIRQYLARRRHFDSTAVPLELTQTHHW
;
A
#
# COMPACT_ATOMS: atom_id res chain seq x y z
N MET A 1 -12.68 -15.85 13.11
CA MET A 1 -11.58 -16.52 12.38
C MET A 1 -12.28 -17.58 11.55
N TYR A 2 -12.30 -17.45 10.22
CA TYR A 2 -13.00 -18.41 9.37
C TYR A 2 -11.98 -19.46 8.92
N GLU A 3 -12.08 -20.68 9.45
CA GLU A 3 -11.41 -21.84 8.87
C GLU A 3 -12.29 -22.40 7.76
N ALA A 4 -11.76 -22.42 6.54
CA ALA A 4 -12.37 -23.11 5.42
C ALA A 4 -11.40 -24.23 5.01
N SER A 5 -11.78 -25.47 5.29
CA SER A 5 -11.08 -26.66 4.82
C SER A 5 -11.74 -27.11 3.52
N LEU A 6 -10.96 -27.19 2.44
CA LEU A 6 -11.39 -27.82 1.19
C LEU A 6 -11.49 -29.33 1.43
N LEU A 7 -12.71 -29.85 1.49
CA LEU A 7 -12.97 -31.29 1.52
C LEU A 7 -12.85 -31.85 0.10
N THR A 8 -12.30 -33.05 -0.02
CA THR A 8 -12.30 -33.78 -1.29
C THR A 8 -13.75 -34.15 -1.67
N ALA A 9 -14.04 -34.27 -2.98
CA ALA A 9 -15.40 -34.50 -3.48
C ALA A 9 -16.11 -35.70 -2.83
N THR A 10 -15.36 -36.72 -2.41
CA THR A 10 -15.88 -37.92 -1.72
C THR A 10 -16.18 -37.71 -0.23
N GLU A 11 -15.58 -36.72 0.43
CA GLU A 11 -15.84 -36.41 1.85
C GLU A 11 -16.96 -35.38 2.02
N ALA A 12 -17.20 -34.53 1.02
CA ALA A 12 -18.25 -33.51 1.06
C ALA A 12 -19.66 -34.08 1.13
N ASP A 13 -19.92 -35.26 0.54
CA ASP A 13 -21.23 -35.91 0.54
C ASP A 13 -21.58 -36.57 1.90
N ALA A 14 -20.59 -36.77 2.78
CA ALA A 14 -20.76 -37.42 4.09
C ALA A 14 -20.75 -36.44 5.29
N VAL A 15 -20.37 -35.16 5.07
CA VAL A 15 -20.36 -34.14 6.12
C VAL A 15 -21.70 -33.41 6.12
N PRO A 16 -22.41 -33.34 7.27
CA PRO A 16 -23.67 -32.59 7.32
C PRO A 16 -23.42 -31.14 6.88
N ALA A 17 -24.23 -30.63 5.94
CA ALA A 17 -24.16 -29.28 5.35
C ALA A 17 -24.20 -28.13 6.39
N TYR A 18 -24.44 -28.48 7.66
CA TYR A 18 -24.44 -27.64 8.82
C TYR A 18 -23.84 -28.39 10.00
N ARG A 19 -22.79 -27.83 10.61
CA ARG A 19 -22.32 -28.25 11.93
C ARG A 19 -22.19 -27.02 12.81
N ARG A 20 -22.88 -27.02 13.94
CA ARG A 20 -22.70 -26.00 14.98
C ARG A 20 -21.60 -26.50 15.91
N ASP A 21 -20.53 -25.73 16.07
CA ASP A 21 -19.52 -26.03 17.08
C ASP A 21 -20.15 -25.79 18.47
N PRO A 22 -20.29 -26.84 19.31
CA PRO A 22 -20.95 -26.72 20.60
C PRO A 22 -20.17 -25.89 21.62
N LEU A 23 -18.88 -25.60 21.39
CA LEU A 23 -18.03 -24.81 22.29
C LEU A 23 -17.99 -23.32 21.92
N THR A 24 -18.08 -23.01 20.62
CA THR A 24 -17.92 -21.63 20.12
C THR A 24 -19.22 -21.01 19.61
N ASP A 25 -20.30 -21.80 19.50
CA ASP A 25 -21.57 -21.43 18.90
C ASP A 25 -21.49 -21.03 17.41
N ILE A 26 -20.36 -21.34 16.76
CA ILE A 26 -20.11 -21.00 15.35
C ILE A 26 -20.82 -22.03 14.46
N ALA A 27 -21.65 -21.54 13.55
CA ALA A 27 -22.22 -22.34 12.48
C ALA A 27 -21.20 -22.52 11.34
N ILE A 28 -20.82 -23.76 11.05
CA ILE A 28 -19.97 -24.14 9.93
C ILE A 28 -20.87 -24.72 8.83
N HIS A 29 -20.81 -24.10 7.65
CA HIS A 29 -21.46 -24.58 6.45
C HIS A 29 -20.40 -25.11 5.48
N THR A 30 -20.58 -26.36 5.04
CA THR A 30 -19.76 -26.97 3.99
C THR A 30 -20.55 -26.94 2.69
N PHE A 31 -19.85 -26.61 1.60
CA PHE A 31 -20.41 -26.60 0.26
C PHE A 31 -19.63 -27.59 -0.59
N SER A 32 -20.32 -28.38 -1.40
CA SER A 32 -19.67 -29.04 -2.54
C SER A 32 -19.24 -28.00 -3.57
N GLU A 33 -18.34 -28.36 -4.47
CA GLU A 33 -17.91 -27.50 -5.57
C GLU A 33 -19.12 -27.00 -6.40
N ALA A 34 -20.05 -27.89 -6.72
CA ALA A 34 -21.25 -27.55 -7.48
C ALA A 34 -22.15 -26.53 -6.76
N GLN A 35 -22.33 -26.71 -5.44
CA GLN A 35 -23.10 -25.77 -4.61
C GLN A 35 -22.40 -24.40 -4.54
N PHE A 36 -21.09 -24.39 -4.32
CA PHE A 36 -20.30 -23.16 -4.32
C PHE A 36 -20.42 -22.44 -5.66
N MET A 37 -20.27 -23.14 -6.78
CA MET A 37 -20.38 -22.55 -8.11
C MET A 37 -21.78 -21.99 -8.39
N ALA A 38 -22.85 -22.66 -7.94
CA ALA A 38 -24.20 -22.14 -8.05
C ALA A 38 -24.39 -20.83 -7.26
N LEU A 39 -23.90 -20.78 -6.01
CA LEU A 39 -23.94 -19.58 -5.18
C LEU A 39 -23.11 -18.45 -5.78
N PHE A 40 -21.89 -18.76 -6.23
CA PHE A 40 -20.98 -17.80 -6.85
C PHE A 40 -21.56 -17.22 -8.14
N HIS A 41 -22.15 -18.05 -9.01
CA HIS A 41 -22.83 -17.59 -10.21
C HIS A 41 -24.02 -16.69 -9.89
N SER A 42 -24.81 -17.04 -8.87
CA SER A 42 -25.91 -16.19 -8.43
C SER A 42 -25.40 -14.83 -7.94
N LEU A 43 -24.33 -14.82 -7.13
CA LEU A 43 -23.72 -13.58 -6.63
C LEU A 43 -23.25 -12.67 -7.78
N VAL A 44 -22.53 -13.22 -8.75
CA VAL A 44 -21.96 -12.44 -9.87
C VAL A 44 -23.03 -11.97 -10.86
N ARG A 45 -24.06 -12.79 -11.13
CA ARG A 45 -25.09 -12.47 -12.14
C ARG A 45 -26.31 -11.74 -11.60
N SER A 46 -26.64 -11.94 -10.33
CA SER A 46 -27.88 -11.47 -9.71
C SER A 46 -27.63 -10.29 -8.76
N THR A 47 -26.73 -9.39 -9.15
CA THR A 47 -26.47 -8.16 -8.40
C THR A 47 -27.48 -7.10 -8.82
N PHE A 48 -28.46 -6.84 -7.95
CA PHE A 48 -29.44 -5.77 -8.12
C PHE A 48 -29.20 -4.65 -7.10
N ILE A 49 -29.13 -3.41 -7.59
CA ILE A 49 -28.89 -2.22 -6.80
C ILE A 49 -30.17 -1.39 -6.79
N ARG A 50 -30.66 -1.06 -5.59
CA ARG A 50 -31.83 -0.21 -5.41
C ARG A 50 -31.42 1.25 -5.20
N PHE A 51 -31.86 2.13 -6.10
CA PHE A 51 -31.72 3.57 -5.97
C PHE A 51 -33.02 4.20 -5.46
N GLY A 52 -33.03 4.59 -4.19
CA GLY A 52 -34.22 5.14 -3.53
C GLY A 52 -35.40 4.16 -3.53
N THR A 53 -36.61 4.68 -3.63
CA THR A 53 -37.81 3.84 -3.68
C THR A 53 -38.15 3.34 -5.08
N PHE A 54 -37.59 3.96 -6.12
CA PHE A 54 -38.16 3.95 -7.48
C PHE A 54 -37.37 3.13 -8.51
N ALA A 55 -36.09 2.88 -8.30
CA ALA A 55 -35.28 2.16 -9.28
C ALA A 55 -34.60 0.94 -8.68
N LEU A 56 -34.81 -0.22 -9.32
CA LEU A 56 -34.04 -1.43 -9.11
C LEU A 56 -33.32 -1.71 -10.42
N VAL A 57 -31.99 -1.64 -10.42
CA VAL A 57 -31.18 -1.88 -11.61
C VAL A 57 -30.28 -3.08 -11.41
N GLN A 58 -30.00 -3.81 -12.48
CA GLN A 58 -29.04 -4.90 -12.46
C GLN A 58 -27.66 -4.36 -12.85
N GLN A 59 -26.64 -4.66 -12.04
CA GLN A 59 -25.26 -4.43 -12.44
C GLN A 59 -24.83 -5.54 -13.38
N THR A 60 -24.51 -5.19 -14.63
CA THR A 60 -24.07 -6.15 -15.67
C THR A 60 -22.57 -6.08 -15.96
N CYS A 61 -21.87 -5.07 -15.42
CA CYS A 61 -20.44 -4.88 -15.60
C CYS A 61 -19.71 -4.97 -14.26
N GLY A 62 -18.74 -5.88 -14.18
CA GLY A 62 -17.92 -6.09 -12.99
C GLY A 62 -18.65 -6.77 -11.83
N ILE A 63 -17.99 -6.81 -10.68
CA ILE A 63 -18.56 -7.33 -9.42
C ILE A 63 -19.09 -6.15 -8.58
N PRO A 64 -20.14 -6.34 -7.76
CA PRO A 64 -20.60 -5.30 -6.84
C PRO A 64 -19.50 -4.90 -5.87
N MET A 65 -19.20 -3.61 -5.81
CA MET A 65 -18.36 -3.07 -4.76
C MET A 65 -19.15 -3.04 -3.45
N GLY A 66 -18.53 -3.43 -2.34
CA GLY A 66 -19.12 -3.37 -0.99
C GLY A 66 -19.63 -4.69 -0.42
N ILE A 67 -19.67 -5.77 -1.22
CA ILE A 67 -19.85 -7.11 -0.65
C ILE A 67 -18.52 -7.63 -0.09
N SER A 68 -18.56 -8.38 1.02
CA SER A 68 -17.35 -8.88 1.71
C SER A 68 -16.43 -9.70 0.80
N ALA A 69 -16.98 -10.42 -0.17
CA ALA A 69 -16.22 -11.28 -1.08
C ALA A 69 -15.56 -10.50 -2.23
N ALA A 70 -16.01 -9.28 -2.56
CA ALA A 70 -15.62 -8.61 -3.80
C ALA A 70 -14.10 -8.45 -3.99
N PRO A 71 -13.31 -7.99 -3.00
CA PRO A 71 -11.87 -7.87 -3.17
C PRO A 71 -11.18 -9.20 -3.48
N PHE A 72 -11.68 -10.30 -2.93
CA PHE A 72 -11.16 -11.65 -3.21
C PHE A 72 -11.50 -12.11 -4.62
N ILE A 73 -12.71 -11.83 -5.09
CA ILE A 73 -13.14 -12.17 -6.46
C ILE A 73 -12.32 -11.38 -7.48
N ALA A 74 -12.14 -10.08 -7.27
CA ALA A 74 -11.30 -9.23 -8.13
C ALA A 74 -9.85 -9.73 -8.14
N ASN A 75 -9.29 -10.04 -6.96
CA ASN A 75 -7.94 -10.57 -6.88
C ASN A 75 -7.78 -11.92 -7.57
N LEU A 76 -8.75 -12.83 -7.44
CA LEU A 76 -8.73 -14.13 -8.13
C LEU A 76 -8.80 -13.95 -9.64
N PHE A 77 -9.68 -13.07 -10.12
CA PHE A 77 -9.81 -12.73 -11.53
C PHE A 77 -8.49 -12.20 -12.10
N LEU A 78 -7.88 -11.21 -11.44
CA LEU A 78 -6.60 -10.62 -11.89
C LEU A 78 -5.45 -11.64 -11.79
N ALA A 79 -5.37 -12.38 -10.69
CA ALA A 79 -4.34 -13.40 -10.46
C ALA A 79 -4.38 -14.51 -11.51
N TRP A 80 -5.55 -14.87 -12.03
CA TRP A 80 -5.67 -15.83 -13.12
C TRP A 80 -4.94 -15.35 -14.39
N TYR A 81 -5.15 -14.10 -14.78
CA TYR A 81 -4.46 -13.52 -15.94
C TYR A 81 -2.95 -13.38 -15.71
N GLU A 82 -2.54 -12.95 -14.52
CA GLU A 82 -1.14 -12.87 -14.10
C GLU A 82 -0.46 -14.25 -14.14
N TYR A 83 -1.12 -15.28 -13.60
CA TYR A 83 -0.66 -16.66 -13.63
C TYR A 83 -0.48 -17.14 -15.07
N ARG A 84 -1.52 -17.00 -15.90
CA ARG A 84 -1.51 -17.39 -17.31
C ARG A 84 -0.37 -16.73 -18.08
N PHE A 85 -0.09 -15.45 -17.80
CA PHE A 85 1.01 -14.72 -18.41
C PHE A 85 2.37 -15.27 -17.96
N MET A 86 2.56 -15.50 -16.65
CA MET A 86 3.82 -15.95 -16.07
C MET A 86 4.15 -17.41 -16.39
N THR A 87 3.15 -18.25 -16.68
CA THR A 87 3.33 -19.67 -17.06
C THR A 87 3.39 -19.90 -18.57
N GLN A 88 3.49 -18.85 -19.38
CA GLN A 88 3.69 -19.00 -20.82
C GLN A 88 4.98 -19.77 -21.12
N PRO A 89 5.02 -20.64 -22.15
CA PRO A 89 6.25 -21.31 -22.54
C PRO A 89 7.35 -20.32 -22.91
N THR A 90 8.46 -20.33 -22.17
CA THR A 90 9.63 -19.47 -22.44
C THR A 90 10.77 -20.28 -23.04
N THR A 91 10.76 -20.44 -24.36
CA THR A 91 11.78 -21.23 -25.08
C THR A 91 12.99 -20.39 -25.50
N THR A 92 12.82 -19.06 -25.63
CA THR A 92 13.89 -18.14 -26.06
C THR A 92 14.44 -17.31 -24.90
N ALA A 93 15.68 -16.81 -25.05
CA ALA A 93 16.29 -15.89 -24.08
C ALA A 93 15.44 -14.61 -23.88
N ARG A 94 14.83 -14.10 -24.96
CA ARG A 94 14.00 -12.89 -24.90
C ARG A 94 12.73 -13.10 -24.09
N GLN A 95 12.07 -14.24 -24.22
CA GLN A 95 10.87 -14.58 -23.43
C GLN A 95 11.21 -14.73 -21.94
N LYS A 96 12.33 -15.39 -21.62
CA LYS A 96 12.83 -15.50 -20.23
C LYS A 96 13.10 -14.14 -19.62
N GLU A 97 13.67 -13.21 -20.40
CA GLU A 97 13.90 -11.84 -19.97
C GLU A 97 12.59 -11.08 -19.67
N VAL A 98 11.58 -11.23 -20.54
CA VAL A 98 10.25 -10.65 -20.33
C VAL A 98 9.65 -11.16 -19.01
N VAL A 99 9.57 -12.47 -18.81
CA VAL A 99 9.02 -13.06 -17.57
C VAL A 99 9.79 -12.58 -16.34
N ARG A 100 11.12 -12.49 -16.42
CA ARG A 100 11.95 -11.95 -15.33
C ARG A 100 11.66 -10.49 -15.02
N ALA A 101 11.39 -9.65 -16.03
CA ALA A 101 11.01 -8.25 -15.79
C ALA A 101 9.64 -8.14 -15.10
N PHE A 102 8.69 -9.01 -15.47
CA PHE A 102 7.35 -9.03 -14.88
C PHE A 102 7.32 -9.64 -13.47
N SER A 103 8.24 -10.53 -13.09
CA SER A 103 8.30 -11.06 -11.72
C SER A 103 8.60 -9.98 -10.65
N LEU A 104 9.17 -8.85 -11.06
CA LEU A 104 9.42 -7.68 -10.23
C LEU A 104 8.25 -6.68 -10.23
N THR A 105 7.21 -6.92 -11.03
CA THR A 105 5.99 -6.11 -11.01
C THR A 105 5.14 -6.51 -9.80
N LYS A 106 4.60 -5.52 -9.09
CA LYS A 106 3.79 -5.72 -7.88
C LYS A 106 2.41 -5.15 -8.13
N ARG A 107 1.37 -5.89 -7.74
CA ARG A 107 -0.01 -5.42 -7.76
C ARG A 107 -0.56 -5.42 -6.35
N TYR A 108 -1.29 -4.37 -6.00
CA TYR A 108 -2.14 -4.35 -4.82
C TYR A 108 -3.54 -3.92 -5.24
N LEU A 109 -4.48 -4.86 -5.20
CA LEU A 109 -5.83 -4.67 -5.76
C LEU A 109 -5.75 -4.15 -7.20
N ASP A 110 -6.15 -2.90 -7.41
CA ASP A 110 -6.20 -2.17 -8.68
C ASP A 110 -4.92 -1.38 -9.01
N ASP A 111 -4.03 -1.14 -8.03
CA ASP A 111 -2.76 -0.44 -8.27
C ASP A 111 -1.67 -1.40 -8.74
N LEU A 112 -1.01 -1.05 -9.86
CA LEU A 112 0.10 -1.80 -10.45
C LEU A 112 1.41 -0.99 -10.43
N LEU A 113 2.45 -1.55 -9.81
CA LEU A 113 3.79 -1.00 -9.75
C LEU A 113 4.77 -1.85 -10.56
N ALA A 114 5.31 -1.27 -11.64
CA ALA A 114 6.30 -1.91 -12.49
C ALA A 114 7.61 -1.12 -12.50
N LEU A 115 8.57 -1.50 -11.64
CA LEU A 115 9.88 -0.86 -11.59
C LEU A 115 10.82 -1.47 -12.63
N ASN A 116 11.43 -0.62 -13.46
CA ASN A 116 12.42 -1.02 -14.48
C ASN A 116 11.90 -2.11 -15.46
N ASN A 117 10.59 -2.14 -15.74
CA ASN A 117 10.00 -3.07 -16.67
C ASN A 117 9.69 -2.38 -18.01
N ARG A 118 10.64 -2.43 -18.94
CA ARG A 118 10.50 -1.86 -20.29
C ARG A 118 9.43 -2.53 -21.18
N PHE A 119 8.90 -3.68 -20.75
CA PHE A 119 7.94 -4.46 -21.50
C PHE A 119 6.50 -4.20 -21.09
N ILE A 120 6.27 -3.58 -19.92
CA ILE A 120 4.93 -3.39 -19.34
C ILE A 120 3.96 -2.77 -20.35
N SER A 121 4.32 -1.65 -20.97
CA SER A 121 3.48 -0.92 -21.93
C SER A 121 3.15 -1.70 -23.22
N ARG A 122 3.90 -2.76 -23.53
CA ARG A 122 3.73 -3.59 -24.74
C ARG A 122 2.97 -4.88 -24.47
N LEU A 123 2.71 -5.21 -23.21
CA LEU A 123 2.16 -6.49 -22.77
C LEU A 123 1.13 -6.32 -21.63
N LEU A 124 0.56 -5.13 -21.46
CA LEU A 124 -0.47 -4.89 -20.46
C LEU A 124 -1.80 -5.55 -20.83
N SER A 125 -2.11 -5.65 -22.12
CA SER A 125 -3.38 -6.22 -22.60
C SER A 125 -3.15 -7.50 -23.42
N VAL A 126 -4.03 -8.49 -23.28
CA VAL A 126 -3.93 -9.84 -23.88
C VAL A 126 -3.86 -9.86 -25.41
N ASP A 127 -4.39 -8.84 -26.07
CA ASP A 127 -4.32 -8.64 -27.53
C ASP A 127 -2.94 -8.16 -28.00
N GLN A 128 -2.16 -7.56 -27.10
CA GLN A 128 -0.80 -7.15 -27.38
C GLN A 128 0.14 -8.35 -27.40
N ARG A 129 1.16 -8.27 -28.26
CA ARG A 129 2.14 -9.34 -28.45
C ARG A 129 3.55 -8.82 -28.50
N TYR A 130 4.47 -9.57 -27.88
CA TYR A 130 5.90 -9.29 -27.94
C TYR A 130 6.71 -10.57 -27.80
N ALA A 131 7.68 -10.79 -28.71
CA ALA A 131 8.51 -12.01 -28.72
C ALA A 131 7.71 -13.33 -28.66
N GLY A 132 6.54 -13.36 -29.32
CA GLY A 132 5.63 -14.51 -29.34
C GLY A 132 4.79 -14.69 -28.07
N MET A 133 4.94 -13.84 -27.06
CA MET A 133 4.11 -13.85 -25.84
C MET A 133 2.87 -12.96 -26.01
N HIS A 134 1.77 -13.34 -25.36
CA HIS A 134 0.58 -12.49 -25.20
C HIS A 134 0.68 -11.65 -23.92
N GLY A 135 -0.04 -10.52 -23.87
CA GLY A 135 -0.08 -9.66 -22.69
C GLY A 135 -0.95 -10.16 -21.53
N LEU A 136 -1.08 -9.34 -20.48
CA LEU A 136 -1.64 -9.71 -19.19
C LEU A 136 -3.17 -9.69 -19.15
N TYR A 137 -3.76 -8.50 -19.20
CA TYR A 137 -5.15 -8.28 -18.80
C TYR A 137 -6.10 -8.29 -19.99
N PRO A 138 -7.37 -8.70 -19.81
CA PRO A 138 -8.35 -8.61 -20.88
C PRO A 138 -8.58 -7.14 -21.27
N THR A 139 -8.95 -6.89 -22.53
CA THR A 139 -9.21 -5.54 -23.05
C THR A 139 -10.35 -4.80 -22.32
N SER A 140 -11.23 -5.54 -21.65
CA SER A 140 -12.25 -4.97 -20.77
C SER A 140 -11.69 -4.32 -19.51
N LEU A 141 -10.44 -4.63 -19.14
CA LEU A 141 -9.74 -4.01 -18.02
C LEU A 141 -8.87 -2.86 -18.55
N GLN A 142 -9.36 -1.63 -18.41
CA GLN A 142 -8.60 -0.44 -18.78
C GLN A 142 -7.56 -0.14 -17.70
N VAL A 143 -6.28 -0.34 -18.02
CA VAL A 143 -5.15 -0.01 -17.14
C VAL A 143 -4.49 1.26 -17.64
N GLU A 144 -4.82 2.37 -17.02
CA GLU A 144 -4.29 3.68 -17.40
C GLU A 144 -3.00 4.01 -16.62
N PRO A 145 -1.97 4.55 -17.29
CA PRO A 145 -0.82 5.11 -16.59
C PRO A 145 -1.26 6.26 -15.69
N GLN A 146 -0.98 6.17 -14.39
CA GLN A 146 -1.26 7.28 -13.47
C GLN A 146 -0.31 8.45 -13.74
N SER A 147 -0.85 9.66 -13.73
CA SER A 147 -0.09 10.91 -13.80
C SER A 147 -0.31 11.73 -12.52
N HIS A 148 0.77 12.31 -12.00
CA HIS A 148 0.76 13.10 -10.76
C HIS A 148 1.41 14.49 -10.96
N PRO A 149 0.78 15.41 -11.71
CA PRO A 149 1.39 16.70 -12.07
C PRO A 149 1.78 17.55 -10.86
N HIS A 150 1.01 17.46 -9.77
CA HIS A 150 1.28 18.17 -8.51
C HIS A 150 2.62 17.78 -7.87
N LEU A 151 3.14 16.57 -8.14
CA LEU A 151 4.45 16.16 -7.64
C LEU A 151 5.57 16.82 -8.42
N GLN A 152 5.37 17.06 -9.72
CA GLN A 152 6.39 17.63 -10.60
C GLN A 152 6.74 19.07 -10.22
N THR A 153 5.79 19.80 -9.64
CA THR A 153 6.00 21.15 -9.08
C THR A 153 6.60 21.16 -7.68
N GLN A 154 6.60 20.01 -6.99
CA GLN A 154 7.03 19.88 -5.58
C GLN A 154 8.40 19.23 -5.43
N ILE A 155 8.93 18.60 -6.49
CA ILE A 155 10.23 17.92 -6.48
C ILE A 155 11.27 18.69 -7.29
N PRO A 156 12.56 18.63 -6.91
CA PRO A 156 13.63 19.28 -7.65
C PRO A 156 13.69 18.83 -9.12
N ALA A 157 14.13 19.72 -10.00
CA ALA A 157 14.41 19.38 -11.39
C ALA A 157 15.40 18.20 -11.49
N GLY A 158 15.14 17.26 -12.40
CA GLY A 158 15.95 16.04 -12.55
C GLY A 158 15.63 14.93 -11.55
N THR A 159 14.70 15.15 -10.61
CA THR A 159 14.17 14.09 -9.72
C THR A 159 12.91 13.49 -10.33
N THR A 160 12.81 12.16 -10.34
CA THR A 160 11.57 11.47 -10.71
C THR A 160 10.92 10.92 -9.46
N ALA A 161 9.61 11.14 -9.31
CA ALA A 161 8.85 10.60 -8.20
C ALA A 161 7.59 9.89 -8.69
N MET A 162 7.22 8.80 -8.01
CA MET A 162 6.04 8.01 -8.34
C MET A 162 5.40 7.51 -7.05
N PRO A 163 4.14 7.84 -6.78
CA PRO A 163 3.43 7.27 -5.65
C PRO A 163 2.97 5.85 -5.97
N PHE A 164 2.94 5.00 -4.95
CA PHE A 164 2.28 3.71 -4.96
C PHE A 164 1.69 3.47 -3.58
N LEU A 165 0.35 3.40 -3.50
CA LEU A 165 -0.39 3.38 -2.23
C LEU A 165 -0.03 4.59 -1.37
N ASP A 166 0.57 4.37 -0.20
CA ASP A 166 1.02 5.39 0.74
C ASP A 166 2.54 5.62 0.72
N ILE A 167 3.21 5.13 -0.31
CA ILE A 167 4.66 5.25 -0.50
C ILE A 167 4.94 6.17 -1.68
N LEU A 168 5.73 7.22 -1.46
CA LEU A 168 6.30 8.03 -2.54
C LEU A 168 7.69 7.50 -2.84
N LEU A 169 7.86 6.88 -4.01
CA LEU A 169 9.17 6.47 -4.53
C LEU A 169 9.85 7.70 -5.13
N ILE A 170 11.09 7.96 -4.75
CA ILE A 170 11.89 9.08 -5.25
C ILE A 170 13.19 8.50 -5.82
N LEU A 171 13.35 8.64 -7.13
CA LEU A 171 14.55 8.28 -7.84
C LEU A 171 15.49 9.48 -7.89
N ARG A 172 16.67 9.31 -7.30
CA ARG A 172 17.77 10.27 -7.35
C ARG A 172 18.92 9.67 -8.15
N THR A 173 19.38 10.38 -9.16
CA THR A 173 20.62 10.05 -9.87
C THR A 173 21.76 10.82 -9.21
N THR A 174 22.81 10.13 -8.79
CA THR A 174 24.01 10.77 -8.23
C THR A 174 24.81 11.42 -9.36
N PRO A 175 25.70 12.39 -9.05
CA PRO A 175 26.64 12.94 -10.02
C PRO A 175 27.54 11.88 -10.67
N SER A 176 27.79 10.74 -9.99
CA SER A 176 28.53 9.58 -10.51
C SER A 176 27.74 8.72 -11.52
N GLY A 177 26.45 9.01 -11.73
CA GLY A 177 25.57 8.26 -12.61
C GLY A 177 24.84 7.09 -11.93
N ASP A 178 25.00 6.90 -10.62
CA ASP A 178 24.32 5.84 -9.88
C ASP A 178 22.87 6.22 -9.59
N ALA A 179 21.95 5.28 -9.78
CA ALA A 179 20.54 5.47 -9.48
C ALA A 179 20.21 4.94 -8.08
N ARG A 180 19.68 5.80 -7.22
CA ARG A 180 19.23 5.43 -5.87
C ARG A 180 17.74 5.72 -5.70
N ILE A 181 17.00 4.72 -5.23
CA ILE A 181 15.60 4.87 -4.82
C ILE A 181 15.57 5.15 -3.32
N THR A 182 14.84 6.18 -2.94
CA THR A 182 14.48 6.52 -1.57
C THR A 182 12.95 6.60 -1.47
N THR A 183 12.41 6.44 -0.27
CA THR A 183 10.96 6.44 -0.06
C THR A 183 10.55 7.44 1.01
N ARG A 184 9.36 8.03 0.79
CA ARG A 184 8.69 8.93 1.73
C ARG A 184 7.22 8.52 1.90
N LEU A 185 6.57 9.10 2.90
CA LEU A 185 5.13 8.95 3.05
C LEU A 185 4.42 9.69 1.92
N TYR A 186 3.51 9.01 1.24
CA TYR A 186 2.56 9.63 0.33
C TYR A 186 1.18 9.69 0.97
N ASP A 187 0.54 10.85 0.88
CA ASP A 187 -0.82 11.04 1.37
C ASP A 187 -1.66 11.68 0.27
N LYS A 188 -2.46 10.88 -0.44
CA LYS A 188 -3.32 11.33 -1.55
C LYS A 188 -4.23 12.51 -1.17
N ARG A 189 -4.54 12.67 0.12
CA ARG A 189 -5.43 13.71 0.63
C ARG A 189 -4.80 15.10 0.64
N VAL A 190 -3.48 15.21 0.47
CA VAL A 190 -2.78 16.50 0.37
C VAL A 190 -2.76 17.05 -1.05
N GLN A 191 -3.36 16.34 -2.01
CA GLN A 191 -3.45 16.83 -3.38
C GLN A 191 -4.39 18.04 -3.45
N PRO A 192 -4.10 19.01 -4.35
CA PRO A 192 -4.91 20.23 -4.47
C PRO A 192 -6.41 20.00 -4.72
N VAL A 193 -6.78 18.87 -5.33
CA VAL A 193 -8.19 18.49 -5.58
C VAL A 193 -8.98 18.26 -4.29
N PHE A 194 -8.30 17.97 -3.18
CA PHE A 194 -8.90 17.80 -1.87
C PHE A 194 -8.79 19.06 -1.00
N ASP A 195 -8.26 20.17 -1.53
CA ASP A 195 -8.20 21.43 -0.80
C ASP A 195 -9.62 21.90 -0.45
N GLY A 196 -9.84 22.21 0.82
CA GLY A 196 -11.16 22.60 1.35
C GLY A 196 -12.10 21.42 1.65
N VAL A 197 -11.73 20.17 1.34
CA VAL A 197 -12.50 18.99 1.74
C VAL A 197 -12.15 18.59 3.17
N ARG A 198 -13.15 18.52 4.05
CA ARG A 198 -12.95 18.04 5.43
C ARG A 198 -12.69 16.54 5.44
N LEU A 199 -11.41 16.16 5.40
CA LEU A 199 -10.98 14.77 5.49
C LEU A 199 -10.42 14.48 6.88
N SER A 200 -11.05 13.57 7.61
CA SER A 200 -10.52 13.12 8.89
C SER A 200 -9.44 12.05 8.68
N ARG A 201 -8.24 12.28 9.21
CA ARG A 201 -7.13 11.30 9.18
C ARG A 201 -7.08 10.43 10.42
N PHE A 202 -7.48 10.98 11.56
CA PHE A 202 -7.37 10.34 12.86
C PHE A 202 -8.67 10.53 13.64
N ILE A 203 -8.91 9.58 14.53
CA ILE A 203 -10.02 9.66 15.49
C ILE A 203 -9.70 10.78 16.49
N GLY A 204 -10.68 11.64 16.79
CA GLY A 204 -10.53 12.70 17.80
C GLY A 204 -10.38 12.13 19.21
N ALA A 205 -9.62 12.82 20.07
CA ALA A 205 -9.42 12.42 21.46
C ALA A 205 -10.73 12.36 22.25
N ASP A 206 -11.66 13.26 21.92
CA ASP A 206 -13.01 13.40 22.49
C ASP A 206 -14.05 12.44 21.89
N SER A 207 -13.67 11.62 20.91
CA SER A 207 -14.61 10.67 20.31
C SER A 207 -15.00 9.52 21.25
N ASN A 208 -16.17 8.95 21.00
CA ASN A 208 -16.71 7.77 21.69
C ASN A 208 -16.06 6.44 21.25
N VAL A 209 -14.98 6.48 20.46
CA VAL A 209 -14.22 5.27 20.13
C VAL A 209 -13.46 4.81 21.36
N ASN A 210 -13.30 3.50 21.51
CA ASN A 210 -12.61 2.91 22.66
C ASN A 210 -11.19 3.53 22.85
N GLU A 211 -10.78 3.65 24.11
CA GLU A 211 -9.50 4.28 24.45
C GLU A 211 -8.28 3.47 23.98
N ALA A 212 -8.40 2.16 23.87
CA ALA A 212 -7.30 1.30 23.41
C ALA A 212 -6.91 1.63 21.95
N SER A 213 -7.91 1.77 21.08
CA SER A 213 -7.77 2.19 19.68
C SER A 213 -7.17 3.59 19.60
N LYS A 214 -7.60 4.53 20.46
CA LYS A 214 -7.04 5.90 20.50
C LYS A 214 -5.58 5.94 20.96
N ARG A 215 -5.20 5.16 21.98
CA ARG A 215 -3.82 5.09 22.49
C ARG A 215 -2.82 4.52 21.48
N ASN A 216 -3.26 3.60 20.64
CA ASN A 216 -2.38 2.91 19.70
C ASN A 216 -2.18 3.65 18.36
N ILE A 217 -2.87 4.78 18.13
CA ILE A 217 -2.74 5.55 16.88
C ILE A 217 -1.29 5.96 16.65
N PHE A 218 -0.65 6.60 17.64
CA PHE A 218 0.72 7.08 17.48
C PHE A 218 1.70 5.92 17.22
N THR A 219 1.68 4.89 18.05
CA THR A 219 2.57 3.72 17.92
C THR A 219 2.39 3.01 16.57
N GLY A 220 1.14 2.83 16.12
CA GLY A 220 0.84 2.23 14.83
C GLY A 220 1.38 3.07 13.66
N GLN A 221 1.18 4.39 13.70
CA GLN A 221 1.72 5.30 12.69
C GLN A 221 3.24 5.38 12.75
N PHE A 222 3.87 5.32 13.92
CA PHE A 222 5.32 5.25 14.06
C PHE A 222 5.90 4.05 13.30
N HIS A 223 5.33 2.85 13.51
CA HIS A 223 5.79 1.65 12.80
C HIS A 223 5.58 1.73 11.30
N ARG A 224 4.49 2.37 10.86
CA ARG A 224 4.26 2.68 9.45
C ARG A 224 5.33 3.63 8.89
N LEU A 225 5.60 4.76 9.55
CA LEU A 225 6.64 5.70 9.15
C LEU A 225 8.00 5.01 9.06
N ARG A 226 8.36 4.21 10.07
CA ARG A 226 9.61 3.44 10.11
C ARG A 226 9.76 2.47 8.92
N ARG A 227 8.66 1.90 8.43
CA ARG A 227 8.66 0.97 7.29
C ARG A 227 8.69 1.69 5.95
N VAL A 228 8.00 2.82 5.84
CA VAL A 228 7.81 3.56 4.59
C VAL A 228 8.94 4.53 4.32
N VAL A 229 9.44 5.25 5.32
CA VAL A 229 10.43 6.31 5.13
C VAL A 229 11.84 5.71 5.20
N MET A 230 12.73 6.08 4.28
CA MET A 230 14.14 5.63 4.27
C MET A 230 15.16 6.68 4.78
N GLU A 231 14.82 7.96 4.69
CA GLU A 231 15.67 9.09 5.13
C GLU A 231 15.35 9.47 6.59
N VAL A 232 16.38 9.68 7.43
CA VAL A 232 16.20 9.92 8.89
C VAL A 232 15.53 11.27 9.13
N GLU A 233 15.94 12.26 8.35
CA GLU A 233 15.48 13.64 8.36
C GLU A 233 14.00 13.71 7.97
N ASN A 234 13.60 12.96 6.93
CA ASN A 234 12.20 12.83 6.54
C ASN A 234 11.40 12.07 7.62
N PHE A 235 11.99 11.07 8.27
CA PHE A 235 11.32 10.35 9.35
C PHE A 235 11.05 11.25 10.57
N VAL A 236 12.03 12.07 10.95
CA VAL A 236 11.90 13.10 11.99
C VAL A 236 10.80 14.10 11.63
N PHE A 237 10.78 14.59 10.39
CA PHE A 237 9.76 15.51 9.90
C PHE A 237 8.36 14.90 9.95
N GLU A 238 8.17 13.70 9.40
CA GLU A 238 6.88 13.01 9.41
C GLU A 238 6.41 12.68 10.82
N SER A 239 7.34 12.35 11.73
CA SER A 239 7.03 12.13 13.14
C SER A 239 6.56 13.43 13.81
N ALA A 240 7.19 14.56 13.51
CA ALA A 240 6.74 15.87 13.97
C ALA A 240 5.34 16.22 13.42
N ASN A 241 5.09 16.00 12.12
CA ASN A 241 3.77 16.24 11.52
C ASN A 241 2.68 15.37 12.13
N LEU A 242 2.98 14.10 12.41
CA LEU A 242 2.07 13.20 13.11
C LEU A 242 1.71 13.72 14.51
N ILE A 243 2.72 14.14 15.29
CA ILE A 243 2.49 14.71 16.63
C ILE A 243 1.65 15.98 16.54
N ALA A 244 1.94 16.87 15.58
CA ALA A 244 1.19 18.10 15.39
C ALA A 244 -0.28 17.80 15.02
N ALA A 245 -0.52 16.89 14.08
CA ALA A 245 -1.86 16.50 13.65
C ALA A 245 -2.68 15.87 14.80
N LEU A 246 -2.07 14.98 15.60
CA LEU A 246 -2.74 14.41 16.76
C LEU A 246 -2.98 15.45 17.86
N THR A 247 -2.06 16.40 18.04
CA THR A 247 -2.27 17.50 19.01
C THR A 247 -3.48 18.36 18.62
N GLN A 248 -3.67 18.63 17.32
CA GLN A 248 -4.85 19.34 16.80
C GLN A 248 -6.15 18.54 17.02
N MET A 249 -6.06 17.22 17.14
CA MET A 249 -7.18 16.33 17.46
C MET A 249 -7.42 16.14 18.96
N GLY A 250 -6.77 16.96 19.81
CA GLY A 250 -6.98 16.97 21.26
C GLY A 250 -6.06 16.03 22.06
N TYR A 251 -5.09 15.38 21.41
CA TYR A 251 -4.14 14.52 22.13
C TYR A 251 -3.05 15.35 22.83
N SER A 252 -2.62 14.92 24.02
CA SER A 252 -1.55 15.59 24.77
C SER A 252 -0.21 15.48 24.04
N ARG A 253 0.32 16.62 23.58
CA ARG A 253 1.65 16.71 22.94
C ARG A 253 2.77 16.13 23.81
N ALA A 254 2.76 16.41 25.12
CA ALA A 254 3.76 15.89 26.05
C ALA A 254 3.73 14.36 26.13
N ARG A 255 2.53 13.76 26.11
CA ARG A 255 2.36 12.30 26.06
C ARG A 255 2.87 11.72 24.74
N LEU A 256 2.51 12.32 23.61
CA LEU A 256 2.96 11.86 22.29
C LEU A 256 4.50 11.88 22.15
N ILE A 257 5.17 12.89 22.70
CA ILE A 257 6.64 12.96 22.71
C ILE A 257 7.23 11.84 23.58
N ARG A 258 6.65 11.56 24.76
CA ARG A 258 7.09 10.42 25.59
C ARG A 258 6.87 9.08 24.88
N ASP A 259 5.74 8.93 24.20
CA ASP A 259 5.45 7.73 23.42
C ASP A 259 6.45 7.56 22.26
N CYS A 260 6.83 8.65 21.59
CA CYS A 260 7.89 8.66 20.58
C CYS A 260 9.23 8.20 21.14
N ALA A 261 9.68 8.79 22.25
CA ALA A 261 10.94 8.42 22.90
C ALA A 261 10.96 6.94 23.27
N ARG A 262 9.90 6.45 23.93
CA ARG A 262 9.75 5.05 24.33
C ARG A 262 9.80 4.08 23.15
N VAL A 263 9.15 4.39 22.03
CA VAL A 263 9.16 3.49 20.86
C VAL A 263 10.50 3.54 20.12
N LEU A 264 11.18 4.69 20.09
CA LEU A 264 12.56 4.80 19.58
C LEU A 264 13.54 3.99 20.42
N GLU A 265 13.46 4.08 21.74
CA GLU A 265 14.26 3.27 22.68
C GLU A 265 14.04 1.77 22.48
N ALA A 266 12.78 1.36 22.23
CA ALA A 266 12.44 -0.03 21.92
C ALA A 266 12.85 -0.47 20.50
N THR A 267 13.28 0.46 19.64
CA THR A 267 13.70 0.18 18.25
C THR A 267 15.04 0.85 17.90
N PRO A 268 16.13 0.56 18.63
CA PRO A 268 17.43 1.23 18.46
C PRO A 268 18.05 1.03 17.07
N GLN A 269 17.67 -0.06 16.38
CA GLN A 269 18.06 -0.39 15.01
C GLN A 269 17.28 0.38 13.94
N ALA A 270 16.24 1.16 14.31
CA ALA A 270 15.54 2.01 13.36
C ALA A 270 16.56 2.90 12.63
N TYR A 271 16.55 2.87 11.30
CA TYR A 271 17.46 3.64 10.44
C TYR A 271 18.97 3.44 10.66
N TYR A 272 19.38 2.37 11.37
CA TYR A 272 20.77 2.16 11.77
C TYR A 272 21.39 3.40 12.43
N ILE A 273 20.59 4.14 13.22
CA ILE A 273 21.00 5.39 13.87
C ILE A 273 22.33 5.21 14.62
N GLN A 274 22.48 4.11 15.36
CA GLN A 274 23.71 3.77 16.08
C GLN A 274 24.96 3.73 15.19
N ARG A 275 24.84 3.29 13.93
CA ARG A 275 25.96 3.30 12.98
C ARG A 275 26.18 4.68 12.38
N ARG A 276 25.11 5.40 12.07
CA ARG A 276 25.15 6.71 11.41
C ARG A 276 25.59 7.84 12.35
N GLN A 277 25.39 7.70 13.66
CA GLN A 277 25.83 8.66 14.69
C GLN A 277 27.32 8.99 14.62
N ARG A 278 28.15 8.06 14.12
CA ARG A 278 29.60 8.32 13.94
C ARG A 278 29.89 9.40 12.89
N GLN A 279 29.02 9.53 11.89
CA GLN A 279 29.17 10.49 10.79
C GLN A 279 28.24 11.70 10.97
N HIS A 280 27.10 11.49 11.62
CA HIS A 280 26.07 12.49 11.88
C HIS A 280 25.69 12.49 13.37
N PRO A 281 26.47 13.17 14.22
CA PRO A 281 26.23 13.23 15.67
C PRO A 281 24.84 13.77 16.03
N GLU A 282 24.24 14.59 15.18
CA GLU A 282 22.88 15.12 15.32
C GLU A 282 21.81 14.02 15.39
N TYR A 283 22.06 12.83 14.84
CA TYR A 283 21.14 11.69 14.93
C TYR A 283 21.19 10.98 16.28
N ALA A 284 22.05 11.41 17.21
CA ALA A 284 22.06 10.92 18.58
C ALA A 284 20.77 11.25 19.35
N ASP A 285 20.15 12.39 19.05
CA ASP A 285 18.91 12.84 19.70
C ASP A 285 17.78 13.13 18.70
N LEU A 286 17.20 12.06 18.14
CA LEU A 286 16.07 12.19 17.23
C LEU A 286 14.85 12.87 17.89
N VAL A 287 14.63 12.66 19.19
CA VAL A 287 13.51 13.29 19.90
C VAL A 287 13.73 14.81 19.99
N GLY A 288 14.97 15.25 20.23
CA GLY A 288 15.39 16.64 20.15
C GLY A 288 15.14 17.25 18.77
N LEU A 289 15.52 16.55 17.70
CA LEU A 289 15.26 17.01 16.33
C LEU A 289 13.74 17.14 16.05
N ILE A 290 12.93 16.16 16.47
CA ILE A 290 11.47 16.22 16.35
C ILE A 290 10.92 17.45 17.08
N ARG A 291 11.40 17.74 18.29
CA ARG A 291 11.01 18.93 19.05
C ARG A 291 11.36 20.22 18.31
N GLN A 292 12.53 20.29 17.67
CA GLN A 292 12.93 21.45 16.87
C GLN A 292 11.99 21.68 15.68
N TYR A 293 11.64 20.62 14.94
CA TYR A 293 10.67 20.72 13.83
C TYR A 293 9.31 21.21 14.31
N LEU A 294 8.80 20.65 15.42
CA LEU A 294 7.54 21.08 16.02
C LEU A 294 7.56 22.54 16.49
N ALA A 295 8.70 23.04 16.99
CA ALA A 295 8.83 24.42 17.47
C ALA A 295 8.93 25.43 16.32
N ARG A 296 9.68 25.10 15.27
CA ARG A 296 10.00 26.03 14.18
C ARG A 296 8.98 26.03 13.04
N ARG A 297 7.98 25.12 13.06
CA ARG A 297 7.05 24.86 11.93
C ARG A 297 7.78 24.84 10.57
N ARG A 298 8.99 24.27 10.54
CA ARG A 298 9.81 24.22 9.32
C ARG A 298 9.16 23.26 8.33
N HIS A 299 9.03 23.70 7.09
CA HIS A 299 8.84 22.78 5.97
C HIS A 299 10.11 21.94 5.81
N PHE A 300 9.95 20.64 5.60
CA PHE A 300 11.06 19.80 5.19
C PHE A 300 11.42 20.15 3.75
N ASP A 301 12.63 20.67 3.55
CA ASP A 301 13.15 20.96 2.23
C ASP A 301 13.80 19.70 1.65
N SER A 302 13.12 19.11 0.65
CA SER A 302 13.63 17.95 -0.06
C SER A 302 14.80 18.24 -1.00
N THR A 303 15.07 19.52 -1.26
CA THR A 303 16.08 20.08 -2.16
C THR A 303 17.36 20.46 -1.43
N ALA A 304 17.33 20.53 -0.09
CA ALA A 304 18.54 20.66 0.70
C ALA A 304 19.48 19.54 0.26
N VAL A 305 20.59 19.93 -0.41
CA VAL A 305 21.69 19.01 -0.67
C VAL A 305 21.97 18.39 0.68
N PRO A 306 21.90 17.05 0.82
CA PRO A 306 22.36 16.44 2.04
C PRO A 306 23.79 16.92 2.17
N LEU A 307 24.05 17.81 3.13
CA LEU A 307 25.39 18.31 3.40
C LEU A 307 26.26 17.05 3.44
N GLU A 308 27.11 16.91 2.42
CA GLU A 308 28.13 15.88 2.31
C GLU A 308 27.62 14.41 2.27
N LEU A 309 26.79 14.04 1.29
CA LEU A 309 26.78 12.63 0.80
C LEU A 309 27.96 12.30 -0.13
N THR A 310 28.83 13.27 -0.39
CA THR A 310 30.24 13.04 -0.71
C THR A 310 30.98 13.06 0.63
N GLN A 311 31.27 11.95 1.27
CA GLN A 311 32.39 11.11 0.89
C GLN A 311 32.19 9.68 1.41
N THR A 312 32.46 8.73 0.49
CA THR A 312 32.94 7.38 0.76
C THR A 312 32.19 6.60 1.84
N HIS A 313 31.20 5.81 1.44
CA HIS A 313 31.20 4.39 1.82
C HIS A 313 30.51 3.60 0.72
N HIS A 314 31.34 2.87 -0.04
CA HIS A 314 30.91 1.65 -0.70
C HIS A 314 30.16 0.78 0.33
N TRP A 315 28.98 0.31 -0.05
CA TRP A 315 28.48 -0.97 0.45
C TRP A 315 29.22 -2.08 -0.30
#